data_AF-A0A7S2KXX3-F1
#
_entry.id   AF-A0A7S2KXX3-F1
#
_cell.length_a   1.000
_cell.length_b   1.000
_cell.length_c   1.000
_cell.angle_alpha   90.00
_cell.angle_beta   90.00
_cell.angle_gamma   90.00
#
_symmetry.space_group_name_H-M   'P 1'
#
loop_
_entity.id
_entity.type
_entity.pdbx_description
1 polymer ?
#
loop_
_entity_poly.entity_id
_entity_poly.type
_entity_poly.pdbx_seq_one_letter_code
_entity_poly.pdbx_strand_id
1 'polypeptide(L)'
;ANAHLKLAVMYADGLGGEGVEKDEEKVTYHLEEAAIAGHPQSRKKLAFHEFKSGRVDNAVKHLIIAANLGDDDSIQSLKTCYVRGHVSKHNFASALRAHQAAVDATKSPQREAAAIIM
;
A
#
# COMPACT_ATOMS: atom_id res chain seq x y z
N ALA A 1 1.19 5.27 -13.05
CA ALA A 1 1.35 5.30 -11.57
C ALA A 1 0.76 6.57 -10.94
N ASN A 2 1.46 7.73 -10.97
CA ASN A 2 1.06 8.93 -10.21
C ASN A 2 -0.32 9.53 -10.61
N ALA A 3 -0.63 9.56 -11.90
CA ALA A 3 -1.92 10.08 -12.38
C ALA A 3 -3.10 9.26 -11.85
N HIS A 4 -2.99 7.93 -11.86
CA HIS A 4 -3.99 7.05 -11.26
C HIS A 4 -4.13 7.26 -9.75
N LEU A 5 -3.03 7.42 -9.01
CA LEU A 5 -3.12 7.76 -7.59
C LEU A 5 -3.89 9.07 -7.37
N LYS A 6 -3.62 10.09 -8.20
CA LYS A 6 -4.30 11.39 -8.11
C LYS A 6 -5.79 11.27 -8.42
N LEU A 7 -6.16 10.56 -9.48
CA LEU A 7 -7.57 10.30 -9.82
C LEU A 7 -8.29 9.55 -8.70
N ALA A 8 -7.66 8.54 -8.11
CA ALA A 8 -8.23 7.84 -6.96
C ALA A 8 -8.51 8.78 -5.77
N VAL A 9 -7.63 9.74 -5.49
CA VAL A 9 -7.86 10.73 -4.43
C VAL A 9 -9.00 11.68 -4.80
N MET A 10 -9.06 12.14 -6.06
CA MET A 10 -10.13 13.02 -6.55
C MET A 10 -11.51 12.36 -6.44
N TYR A 11 -11.64 11.10 -6.85
CA TYR A 11 -12.89 10.34 -6.70
C TYR A 11 -13.22 9.96 -5.26
N ALA A 12 -12.24 9.93 -4.34
CA ALA A 12 -12.50 9.69 -2.92
C ALA A 12 -13.02 10.97 -2.22
N ASP A 13 -12.41 12.11 -2.55
CA ASP A 13 -12.73 13.39 -1.91
C ASP A 13 -13.99 14.04 -2.49
N GLY A 14 -14.28 13.79 -3.78
CA GLY A 14 -15.36 14.43 -4.51
C GLY A 14 -15.10 15.93 -4.66
N LEU A 15 -14.43 16.31 -5.74
CA LEU A 15 -14.13 17.71 -6.04
C LEU A 15 -15.24 18.31 -6.90
N GLY A 16 -16.37 18.67 -6.25
CA GLY A 16 -17.56 19.19 -6.92
C GLY A 16 -17.34 20.46 -7.77
N GLY A 17 -16.28 21.23 -7.51
CA GLY A 17 -15.88 22.38 -8.36
C GLY A 17 -15.12 22.00 -9.64
N GLU A 18 -14.60 20.77 -9.71
CA GLU A 18 -13.89 20.21 -10.87
C GLU A 18 -14.76 19.19 -11.63
N GLY A 19 -16.04 19.06 -11.27
CA GLY A 19 -16.97 18.10 -11.87
C GLY A 19 -16.70 16.64 -11.50
N VAL A 20 -15.95 16.38 -10.43
CA VAL A 20 -15.63 15.03 -9.96
C VAL A 20 -16.50 14.69 -8.75
N GLU A 21 -17.49 13.84 -8.96
CA GLU A 21 -18.30 13.28 -7.87
C GLU A 21 -17.56 12.13 -7.17
N LYS A 22 -17.99 11.81 -5.94
CA LYS A 22 -17.44 10.66 -5.22
C LYS A 22 -17.85 9.36 -5.91
N ASP A 23 -16.88 8.47 -6.11
CA ASP A 23 -17.10 7.22 -6.85
C ASP A 23 -16.15 6.13 -6.34
N GLU A 24 -16.66 5.27 -5.44
CA GLU A 24 -15.87 4.24 -4.77
C GLU A 24 -15.29 3.18 -5.73
N GLU A 25 -16.01 2.88 -6.81
CA GLU A 25 -15.53 1.95 -7.84
C GLU A 25 -14.33 2.53 -8.58
N LYS A 26 -14.40 3.82 -8.96
CA LYS A 26 -13.26 4.51 -9.59
C LYS A 26 -12.09 4.72 -8.64
N VAL A 27 -12.34 4.90 -7.34
CA VAL A 27 -11.27 4.90 -6.33
C VAL A 27 -10.52 3.58 -6.38
N THR A 28 -11.24 2.46 -6.28
CA THR A 28 -10.64 1.11 -6.31
C THR A 28 -9.87 0.87 -7.60
N TYR A 29 -10.51 1.10 -8.75
CA TYR A 29 -9.90 0.92 -10.07
C TYR A 29 -8.59 1.68 -10.23
N HIS A 30 -8.58 2.97 -9.89
CA HIS A 30 -7.37 3.77 -10.03
C HIS A 30 -6.29 3.45 -8.99
N LEU A 31 -6.65 3.01 -7.79
CA LEU A 31 -5.67 2.51 -6.83
C LEU A 31 -5.03 1.20 -7.31
N GLU A 32 -5.80 0.31 -7.92
CA GLU A 32 -5.30 -0.94 -8.52
C GLU A 32 -4.35 -0.65 -9.68
N GLU A 33 -4.75 0.21 -10.63
CA GLU A 33 -3.90 0.62 -11.75
C GLU A 33 -2.60 1.29 -11.27
N ALA A 34 -2.68 2.14 -10.25
CA ALA A 34 -1.49 2.73 -9.64
C ALA A 34 -0.59 1.66 -8.99
N ALA A 35 -1.16 0.63 -8.36
CA ALA A 35 -0.43 -0.47 -7.75
C ALA A 35 0.22 -1.41 -8.77
N ILE A 36 -0.48 -1.73 -9.85
CA ILE A 36 0.07 -2.52 -10.97
C ILE A 36 1.23 -1.77 -11.61
N ALA A 37 1.11 -0.45 -11.76
CA ALA A 37 2.18 0.41 -12.26
C ALA A 37 3.30 0.69 -11.23
N GLY A 38 3.31 0.03 -10.07
CA GLY A 38 4.40 0.11 -9.10
C GLY A 38 4.42 1.37 -8.24
N HIS A 39 3.31 2.10 -8.11
CA HIS A 39 3.26 3.27 -7.21
C HIS A 39 3.42 2.82 -5.74
N PRO A 40 4.38 3.37 -4.97
CA PRO A 40 4.71 2.86 -3.64
C PRO A 40 3.54 2.96 -2.64
N GLN A 41 2.74 4.03 -2.73
CA GLN A 41 1.66 4.28 -1.75
C GLN A 41 0.30 3.66 -2.12
N SER A 42 0.11 3.17 -3.35
CA SER A 42 -1.23 2.81 -3.83
C SER A 42 -1.79 1.59 -3.11
N ARG A 43 -0.96 0.58 -2.82
CA ARG A 43 -1.36 -0.60 -2.03
C ARG A 43 -1.82 -0.24 -0.63
N LYS A 44 -1.12 0.67 0.06
CA LYS A 44 -1.53 1.16 1.38
C LYS A 44 -2.86 1.91 1.32
N LYS A 45 -3.04 2.79 0.32
CA LYS A 45 -4.31 3.50 0.13
C LYS A 45 -5.46 2.54 -0.17
N LEU A 46 -5.21 1.50 -0.97
CA LEU A 46 -6.20 0.46 -1.26
C LEU A 46 -6.58 -0.31 0.01
N ALA A 47 -5.60 -0.63 0.87
CA ALA A 47 -5.89 -1.21 2.18
C ALA A 47 -6.81 -0.32 3.04
N PHE A 48 -6.52 0.98 3.13
CA PHE A 48 -7.37 1.91 3.89
C PHE A 48 -8.77 2.08 3.31
N HIS A 49 -8.90 2.07 1.98
CA HIS A 49 -10.20 2.08 1.32
C HIS A 49 -11.01 0.82 1.68
N GLU A 50 -10.41 -0.37 1.54
CA GLU A 50 -11.04 -1.65 1.91
C GLU A 50 -11.44 -1.68 3.40
N PHE A 51 -10.61 -1.15 4.31
CA PHE A 51 -10.99 -1.03 5.74
C PHE A 51 -12.23 -0.16 5.95
N LYS A 52 -12.32 0.99 5.26
CA LYS A 52 -13.49 1.88 5.37
C LYS A 52 -14.76 1.20 4.87
N SER A 53 -14.65 0.35 3.86
CA SER A 53 -15.76 -0.44 3.34
C SER A 53 -16.03 -1.74 4.12
N GLY A 54 -15.33 -1.99 5.23
CA GLY A 54 -15.50 -3.19 6.05
C GLY A 54 -14.88 -4.48 5.48
N ARG A 55 -14.15 -4.39 4.37
CA ARG A 55 -13.50 -5.53 3.68
C ARG A 55 -12.11 -5.82 4.27
N VAL A 56 -12.10 -6.15 5.56
CA VAL A 56 -10.87 -6.33 6.37
C VAL A 56 -9.89 -7.33 5.76
N ASP A 57 -10.37 -8.46 5.26
CA ASP A 57 -9.49 -9.50 4.68
C ASP A 57 -8.74 -9.01 3.43
N ASN A 58 -9.39 -8.20 2.59
CA ASN A 58 -8.75 -7.59 1.43
C ASN A 58 -7.76 -6.52 1.84
N ALA A 59 -8.13 -5.71 2.83
CA ALA A 59 -7.23 -4.69 3.38
C ALA A 59 -5.93 -5.32 3.90
N VAL A 60 -6.03 -6.42 4.64
CA VAL A 60 -4.87 -7.19 5.13
C VAL A 60 -3.99 -7.69 3.98
N LYS A 61 -4.56 -8.21 2.89
CA LYS A 61 -3.77 -8.65 1.72
C LYS A 61 -2.95 -7.51 1.13
N HIS A 62 -3.55 -6.33 0.98
CA HIS A 62 -2.85 -5.16 0.48
C HIS A 62 -1.74 -4.69 1.42
N LEU A 63 -1.97 -4.71 2.74
CA LEU A 63 -0.94 -4.40 3.74
C LEU A 63 0.22 -5.40 3.69
N ILE A 64 -0.04 -6.70 3.54
CA ILE A 64 1.02 -7.72 3.41
C ILE A 64 1.88 -7.44 2.19
N ILE A 65 1.28 -7.14 1.04
CA ILE A 65 2.02 -6.83 -0.18
C ILE A 65 2.88 -5.58 0.01
N ALA A 66 2.31 -4.50 0.54
CA ALA A 66 3.05 -3.25 0.76
C ALA A 66 4.18 -3.42 1.79
N ALA A 67 3.93 -4.14 2.88
CA ALA A 67 4.95 -4.44 3.88
C ALA A 67 6.09 -5.30 3.29
N ASN A 68 5.78 -6.30 2.46
CA ASN A 68 6.79 -7.12 1.79
C ASN A 68 7.65 -6.30 0.80
N LEU A 69 7.18 -5.12 0.38
CA LEU A 69 7.94 -4.17 -0.45
C LEU A 69 8.73 -3.14 0.38
N GLY A 70 8.69 -3.24 1.72
CA GLY A 70 9.42 -2.36 2.63
C GLY A 70 8.67 -1.09 3.04
N ASP A 71 7.34 -1.02 2.90
CA ASP A 71 6.55 0.12 3.40
C ASP A 71 6.34 0.02 4.92
N ASP A 72 7.01 0.91 5.66
CA ASP A 72 7.00 0.96 7.13
C ASP A 72 5.58 1.15 7.71
N ASP A 73 4.77 2.01 7.10
CA ASP A 73 3.40 2.28 7.56
C ASP A 73 2.52 1.03 7.44
N SER A 74 2.72 0.24 6.38
CA SER A 74 1.97 -0.98 6.14
C SER A 74 2.32 -2.08 7.13
N ILE A 75 3.59 -2.23 7.51
CA ILE A 75 3.97 -3.21 8.55
C ILE A 75 3.45 -2.79 9.94
N GLN A 76 3.40 -1.50 10.26
CA GLN A 76 2.77 -1.02 11.51
C GLN A 76 1.25 -1.24 11.51
N SER A 77 0.59 -0.99 10.37
CA SER A 77 -0.83 -1.27 10.21
C SER A 77 -1.13 -2.77 10.34
N LEU A 78 -0.27 -3.62 9.76
CA LEU A 78 -0.38 -5.08 9.85
C LEU A 78 -0.17 -5.58 11.29
N LYS A 79 0.74 -4.96 12.05
CA LYS A 79 0.92 -5.22 13.49
C LYS A 79 -0.37 -4.94 14.27
N THR A 80 -1.05 -3.85 13.96
CA THR A 80 -2.36 -3.53 14.57
C THR A 80 -3.41 -4.58 14.22
N CYS A 81 -3.43 -5.05 12.97
CA CYS A 81 -4.33 -6.12 12.54
C CYS A 81 -4.04 -7.46 13.24
N TYR A 82 -2.76 -7.78 13.47
CA TYR A 82 -2.35 -8.95 14.27
C TYR A 82 -2.86 -8.86 15.71
N VAL A 83 -2.65 -7.71 16.39
CA VAL A 83 -3.14 -7.50 17.76
C VAL A 83 -4.66 -7.63 17.87
N ARG A 84 -5.40 -7.23 16.83
CA ARG A 84 -6.86 -7.35 16.74
C ARG A 84 -7.35 -8.74 16.30
N GLY A 85 -6.45 -9.68 16.02
CA GLY A 85 -6.82 -11.04 15.61
C GLY A 85 -7.20 -11.21 14.13
N HIS A 86 -6.99 -10.18 13.28
CA HIS A 86 -7.27 -10.26 11.84
C HIS A 86 -6.15 -10.93 11.03
N VAL A 87 -4.99 -11.15 11.65
CA VAL A 87 -3.81 -11.76 10.99
C VAL A 87 -3.26 -12.82 11.91
N SER A 88 -2.89 -13.97 11.37
CA SER A 88 -2.24 -15.02 12.15
C SER A 88 -0.80 -14.62 12.53
N LYS A 89 -0.30 -15.15 13.65
CA LYS A 89 1.11 -14.96 14.06
C LYS A 89 2.08 -15.34 12.96
N HIS A 90 1.81 -16.45 12.27
CA HIS A 90 2.63 -16.92 11.15
C HIS A 90 2.70 -15.89 10.02
N ASN A 91 1.55 -15.37 9.58
CA ASN A 91 1.48 -14.43 8.47
C ASN A 91 2.14 -13.09 8.82
N PHE A 92 1.93 -12.58 10.04
CA PHE A 92 2.60 -11.37 10.50
C PHE A 92 4.13 -11.55 10.58
N ALA A 93 4.61 -12.67 11.15
CA ALA A 93 6.05 -12.95 11.21
C ALA A 93 6.69 -13.15 9.82
N SER A 94 5.94 -13.70 8.86
CA SER A 94 6.40 -13.80 7.46
C SER A 94 6.53 -12.42 6.83
N ALA A 95 5.52 -11.56 6.99
CA ALA A 95 5.55 -10.20 6.45
C ALA A 95 6.68 -9.35 7.07
N LEU A 96 6.91 -9.48 8.38
CA LEU A 96 7.99 -8.76 9.06
C LEU A 96 9.39 -9.14 8.53
N ARG A 97 9.62 -10.43 8.27
CA ARG A 97 10.88 -10.90 7.67
C ARG A 97 11.06 -10.40 6.24
N ALA A 98 10.01 -10.45 5.43
CA ALA A 98 10.06 -9.94 4.05
C ALA A 98 10.29 -8.43 4.01
N HIS A 99 9.62 -7.67 4.88
CA HIS A 99 9.84 -6.24 5.06
C HIS A 99 11.30 -5.92 5.38
N GLN A 100 11.88 -6.61 6.37
CA GLN A 100 13.28 -6.41 6.74
C GLN A 100 14.23 -6.69 5.56
N ALA A 101 14.01 -7.78 4.83
CA ALA A 101 14.81 -8.11 3.66
C ALA A 101 14.69 -7.04 2.54
N ALA A 102 13.51 -6.50 2.32
CA ALA A 102 13.29 -5.42 1.35
C ALA A 102 14.03 -4.13 1.76
N VAL A 103 13.91 -3.72 3.03
CA VAL A 103 14.61 -2.54 3.56
C VAL A 103 16.13 -2.72 3.46
N ASP A 104 16.66 -3.88 3.82
CA ASP A 104 18.11 -4.15 3.76
C ASP A 104 18.62 -4.17 2.31
N ALA A 105 17.84 -4.70 1.36
CA ALA A 105 18.19 -4.69 -0.06
C ALA A 105 18.33 -3.26 -0.62
N THR A 106 17.53 -2.31 -0.14
CA THR A 106 17.63 -0.90 -0.56
C THR A 106 18.89 -0.20 -0.05
N LYS A 107 19.46 -0.68 1.07
CA LYS A 107 20.70 -0.17 1.69
C LYS A 107 21.95 -0.93 1.24
N SER A 108 21.82 -1.83 0.27
CA SER A 108 22.94 -2.70 -0.13
C SER A 108 24.09 -1.88 -0.74
N PRO A 109 25.36 -2.22 -0.46
CA PRO A 109 26.53 -1.53 -1.02
C PRO A 109 26.50 -1.45 -2.55
N GLN A 110 25.86 -2.42 -3.22
CA GLN A 110 25.68 -2.42 -4.67
C GLN A 110 24.78 -1.29 -5.15
N ARG A 111 23.72 -0.94 -4.41
CA ARG A 111 22.89 0.24 -4.71
C ARG A 111 23.54 1.54 -4.30
N GLU A 112 24.27 1.57 -3.19
CA GLU A 112 25.06 2.75 -2.79
C GLU A 112 26.11 3.08 -3.88
N ALA A 113 26.83 2.08 -4.37
CA ALA A 113 27.77 2.22 -5.48
C ALA A 113 27.07 2.66 -6.78
N ALA A 114 25.92 2.07 -7.12
CA ALA A 114 25.15 2.49 -8.30
C ALA A 114 24.66 3.94 -8.19
N ALA A 115 24.28 4.41 -7.00
CA ALA A 115 23.84 5.79 -6.77
C ALA A 115 24.97 6.83 -6.87
N ILE A 116 26.23 6.42 -6.68
CA ILE A 116 27.41 7.30 -6.79
C ILE A 116 27.86 7.46 -8.26
N ILE A 117 27.51 6.52 -9.14
CA ILE A 117 27.98 6.46 -10.54
C ILE A 117 26.95 7.06 -11.53
N MET A 118 25.78 7.49 -11.05
CA MET A 118 24.73 8.18 -11.83
C MET A 118 24.79 9.69 -11.61
#